data_AF-A0A917HYA7-F1
#
_entry.id   AF-A0A917HYA7-F1
#
_cell.length_a   1.000
_cell.length_b   1.000
_cell.length_c   1.000
_cell.angle_alpha   90.00
_cell.angle_beta   90.00
_cell.angle_gamma   90.00
#
_symmetry.space_group_name_H-M   'P 1'
#
loop_
_entity.id
_entity.type
_entity.pdbx_description
1 polymer ?
#
loop_
_entity_poly.entity_id
_entity_poly.type
_entity_poly.pdbx_seq_one_letter_code
_entity_poly.pdbx_strand_id
1 'polypeptide(L)'
;MFSFIKTNACSCQIPKPIVEFESAKYVFEGNVISKVYAKDSLIYTVTFDITKHYKKSDSPKTLEFKFKSEGKYTGEWTSCDWNVNKNEKWLVYAYYWNDKLTFGYYCSNSKPIEKTGISKSEQKVLNNANSFEIDRYTFTSLDGQFTNAKPKVDLDSILRKYRDKNYGEEYNENRVDIVIDIDKNGNLISANLTSKEHMSIENNEIIDSIYNLNKPKNIEIRTTKTNFEKDILKIVKSLIAWDKTFIERTKTSVRIRKFLQFYKKTNEIKVFY
;
A
#
# COMPACT_ATOMS: atom_id res chain seq x y z
N MET A 1 17.50 7.90 36.71
CA MET A 1 17.79 8.30 35.32
C MET A 1 17.01 7.35 34.41
N PHE A 2 15.75 7.69 34.10
CA PHE A 2 14.91 6.86 33.23
C PHE A 2 15.42 7.04 31.80
N SER A 3 16.14 6.04 31.30
CA SER A 3 16.57 5.98 29.91
C SER A 3 15.32 5.85 29.05
N PHE A 4 15.00 6.90 28.29
CA PHE A 4 13.98 6.86 27.25
C PHE A 4 14.47 5.93 26.13
N ILE A 5 14.12 4.65 26.21
CA ILE A 5 14.26 3.73 25.08
C ILE A 5 13.37 4.29 23.98
N LYS A 6 13.98 4.78 22.89
CA LYS A 6 13.25 5.15 21.66
C LYS A 6 12.55 3.89 21.14
N THR A 7 11.29 3.71 21.48
CA THR A 7 10.45 2.65 20.94
C THR A 7 10.01 3.05 19.53
N ASN A 8 10.76 2.64 18.52
CA ASN A 8 10.30 2.69 17.13
C ASN A 8 9.27 1.56 16.94
N ALA A 9 7.99 1.89 17.13
CA ALA A 9 6.89 0.99 16.86
C ALA A 9 6.87 0.59 15.38
N CYS A 10 6.70 -0.70 15.08
CA CYS A 10 6.33 -1.15 13.74
C CYS A 10 4.87 -0.77 13.49
N SER A 11 4.66 0.45 13.01
CA SER A 11 3.37 0.87 12.49
C SER A 11 3.43 0.83 10.98
N CYS A 12 2.76 -0.16 10.40
CA CYS A 12 2.60 -0.30 8.97
C CYS A 12 1.27 -0.96 8.68
N GLN A 13 0.67 -0.54 7.57
CA GLN A 13 -0.54 -1.18 7.07
C GLN A 13 -0.16 -2.43 6.28
N ILE A 14 -0.70 -3.58 6.69
CA ILE A 14 -0.52 -4.83 5.95
C ILE A 14 -1.27 -4.68 4.61
N PRO A 15 -0.59 -4.88 3.47
CA PRO A 15 -1.25 -4.83 2.16
C PRO A 15 -2.33 -5.90 2.05
N LYS A 16 -3.34 -5.68 1.21
CA LYS A 16 -4.27 -6.76 0.87
C LYS A 16 -3.49 -7.94 0.27
N PRO A 17 -3.84 -9.20 0.60
CA PRO A 17 -3.09 -10.37 0.15
C PRO A 17 -2.83 -10.40 -1.36
N ILE A 18 -3.78 -9.95 -2.18
CA ILE A 18 -3.60 -9.92 -3.63
C ILE A 18 -2.57 -8.89 -4.09
N VAL A 19 -2.47 -7.74 -3.42
CA VAL A 19 -1.51 -6.69 -3.77
C VAL A 19 -0.09 -7.13 -3.43
N GLU A 20 0.09 -7.79 -2.28
CA GLU A 20 1.38 -8.39 -1.93
C GLU A 20 1.70 -9.61 -2.78
N PHE A 21 0.70 -10.39 -3.18
CA PHE A 21 0.88 -11.49 -4.13
C PHE A 21 1.46 -10.98 -5.45
N GLU A 22 0.98 -9.85 -5.96
CA GLU A 22 1.51 -9.23 -7.18
C GLU A 22 2.98 -8.80 -7.04
N SER A 23 3.38 -8.24 -5.90
CA SER A 23 4.76 -7.81 -5.65
C SER A 23 5.73 -8.94 -5.28
N ALA A 24 5.22 -10.07 -4.78
CA ALA A 24 6.03 -11.22 -4.42
C ALA A 24 6.61 -11.94 -5.65
N LYS A 25 7.84 -12.43 -5.53
CA LYS A 25 8.42 -13.40 -6.49
C LYS A 25 7.87 -14.81 -6.22
N TYR A 26 7.77 -15.20 -4.95
CA TYR A 26 7.23 -16.49 -4.53
C TYR A 26 6.17 -16.30 -3.46
N VAL A 27 5.09 -17.08 -3.53
CA VAL A 27 4.11 -17.19 -2.45
C VAL A 27 3.89 -18.66 -2.17
N PHE A 28 4.18 -19.13 -0.96
CA PHE A 28 4.22 -20.56 -0.65
C PHE A 28 3.94 -20.89 0.81
N GLU A 29 3.56 -22.15 1.07
CA GLU A 29 3.65 -22.78 2.40
C GLU A 29 4.92 -23.62 2.51
N GLY A 30 5.64 -23.50 3.62
CA GLY A 30 6.82 -24.32 3.86
C GLY A 30 7.16 -24.50 5.32
N ASN A 31 7.98 -25.51 5.59
CA ASN A 31 8.52 -25.81 6.92
C ASN A 31 9.96 -25.32 7.04
N VAL A 32 10.31 -24.73 8.17
CA VAL A 32 11.68 -24.30 8.44
C VAL A 32 12.52 -25.52 8.84
N ILE A 33 13.33 -26.04 7.92
CA ILE A 33 14.16 -27.24 8.17
C ILE A 33 15.51 -26.91 8.80
N SER A 34 15.97 -25.67 8.65
CA SER A 34 17.27 -25.22 9.16
C SER A 34 17.22 -23.77 9.62
N LYS A 35 17.98 -23.47 10.69
CA LYS A 35 18.32 -22.13 11.15
C LYS A 35 19.77 -22.13 11.62
N VAL A 36 20.62 -21.36 10.96
CA VAL A 36 22.06 -21.32 11.22
C VAL A 36 22.50 -19.87 11.41
N TYR A 37 23.13 -19.58 12.55
CA TYR A 37 23.73 -18.27 12.82
C TYR A 37 25.10 -18.17 12.15
N ALA A 38 25.45 -16.99 11.67
CA ALA A 38 26.80 -16.70 11.24
C ALA A 38 27.78 -16.73 12.43
N LYS A 39 29.08 -16.82 12.15
CA LYS A 39 30.13 -16.89 13.20
C LYS A 39 30.11 -15.69 14.15
N ASP A 40 29.76 -14.52 13.65
CA ASP A 40 29.61 -13.29 14.42
C ASP A 40 28.26 -13.17 15.15
N SER A 41 27.36 -14.14 14.94
CA SER A 41 25.98 -14.16 15.45
C SER A 41 25.11 -12.97 15.04
N LEU A 42 25.54 -12.10 14.13
CA LEU A 42 24.81 -10.89 13.74
C LEU A 42 23.68 -11.16 12.75
N ILE A 43 23.81 -12.26 12.01
CA ILE A 43 22.80 -12.73 11.05
C ILE A 43 22.52 -14.21 11.27
N TYR A 44 21.31 -14.63 10.89
CA TYR A 44 20.98 -16.03 10.73
C TYR A 44 20.40 -16.30 9.33
N THR A 45 20.64 -17.51 8.84
CA THR A 45 20.05 -18.04 7.62
C THR A 45 19.00 -19.07 8.00
N VAL A 46 17.81 -18.98 7.42
CA VAL A 46 16.80 -20.05 7.50
C VAL A 46 16.58 -20.68 6.13
N THR A 47 16.40 -22.00 6.14
CA THR A 47 16.07 -22.77 4.94
C THR A 47 14.67 -23.32 5.11
N PHE A 48 13.81 -23.03 4.13
CA PHE A 48 12.47 -23.59 4.02
C PHE A 48 12.48 -24.81 3.09
N ASP A 49 11.80 -25.86 3.51
CA ASP A 49 11.30 -26.92 2.62
C ASP A 49 9.86 -26.57 2.21
N ILE A 50 9.63 -26.41 0.91
CA ILE A 50 8.39 -25.86 0.38
C ILE A 50 7.41 -26.98 0.09
N THR A 51 6.27 -26.91 0.77
CA THR A 51 5.20 -27.92 0.67
C THR A 51 4.14 -27.56 -0.36
N LYS A 52 3.95 -26.27 -0.66
CA LYS A 52 2.90 -25.81 -1.59
C LYS A 52 3.26 -24.45 -2.18
N HIS A 53 3.21 -24.33 -3.50
CA HIS A 53 3.34 -23.05 -4.19
C HIS A 53 1.96 -22.48 -4.53
N TYR A 54 1.76 -21.20 -4.22
CA TYR A 54 0.59 -20.44 -4.62
C TYR A 54 0.84 -19.61 -5.87
N LYS A 55 2.02 -19.00 -6.00
CA LYS A 55 2.36 -18.20 -7.19
C LYS A 55 3.04 -19.04 -8.26
N LYS A 56 2.49 -19.02 -9.48
CA LYS A 56 3.09 -19.68 -10.65
C LYS A 56 4.50 -19.12 -10.87
N SER A 57 5.49 -20.00 -10.70
CA SER A 57 6.92 -19.68 -10.80
C SER A 57 7.71 -20.97 -11.11
N ASP A 58 9.03 -20.87 -11.08
CA ASP A 58 10.00 -21.98 -11.14
C ASP A 58 9.82 -23.03 -10.03
N SER A 59 8.96 -22.77 -9.03
CA SER A 59 8.51 -23.74 -8.02
C SER A 59 9.65 -24.49 -7.31
N PRO A 60 10.62 -23.78 -6.72
CA PRO A 60 11.74 -24.40 -6.03
C PRO A 60 11.28 -25.31 -4.89
N LYS A 61 12.03 -26.38 -4.62
CA LYS A 61 11.76 -27.25 -3.46
C LYS A 61 12.19 -26.59 -2.15
N THR A 62 13.26 -25.81 -2.19
CA THR A 62 13.79 -25.13 -1.02
C THR A 62 14.11 -23.67 -1.33
N LEU A 63 14.02 -22.82 -0.31
CA LEU A 63 14.45 -21.42 -0.38
C LEU A 63 15.19 -21.03 0.90
N GLU A 64 16.20 -20.18 0.75
CA GLU A 64 16.99 -19.66 1.86
C GLU A 64 16.80 -18.17 2.02
N PHE A 65 16.73 -17.72 3.27
CA PHE A 65 16.56 -16.31 3.62
C PHE A 65 17.53 -15.93 4.74
N LYS A 66 18.12 -14.75 4.63
CA LYS A 66 19.05 -14.20 5.61
C LYS A 66 18.40 -13.03 6.34
N PHE A 67 18.45 -13.07 7.66
CA PHE A 67 17.88 -12.05 8.54
C PHE A 67 18.90 -11.55 9.56
N LYS A 68 18.69 -10.35 10.07
CA LYS A 68 19.39 -9.86 11.26
C LYS A 68 18.99 -10.73 12.45
N SER A 69 19.97 -11.09 13.28
CA SER A 69 19.70 -11.87 14.49
C SER A 69 18.92 -11.10 15.53
N GLU A 70 18.25 -11.85 16.41
CA GLU A 70 17.45 -11.33 17.51
C GLU A 70 18.28 -10.40 18.42
N GLY A 71 17.60 -9.47 19.11
CA GLY A 71 18.25 -8.50 20.00
C GLY A 71 19.15 -9.10 21.07
N LYS A 72 18.90 -10.35 21.49
CA LYS A 72 19.78 -11.08 22.41
C LYS A 72 21.20 -11.33 21.88
N TYR A 73 21.38 -11.32 20.55
CA TYR A 73 22.69 -11.48 19.90
C TYR A 73 23.26 -10.15 19.40
N THR A 74 22.41 -9.23 18.95
CA THR A 74 22.84 -7.96 18.35
C THR A 74 22.92 -6.82 19.36
N GLY A 75 22.31 -6.97 20.55
CA GLY A 75 22.18 -5.91 21.56
C GLY A 75 21.11 -4.86 21.22
N GLU A 76 20.46 -4.96 20.06
CA GLU A 76 19.44 -4.03 19.61
C GLU A 76 18.05 -4.65 19.77
N TRP A 77 17.22 -4.07 20.63
CA TRP A 77 15.84 -4.51 20.82
C TRP A 77 14.86 -3.48 20.26
N THR A 78 13.97 -3.94 19.40
CA THR A 78 12.89 -3.12 18.84
C THR A 78 11.55 -3.82 18.97
N SER A 79 10.45 -3.06 19.01
CA SER A 79 9.09 -3.62 18.91
C SER A 79 8.79 -4.27 17.55
N CYS A 80 9.73 -4.17 16.60
CA CYS A 80 9.70 -4.81 15.30
C CYS A 80 10.51 -6.10 15.25
N ASP A 81 11.07 -6.55 16.37
CA ASP A 81 11.88 -7.75 16.39
C ASP A 81 10.99 -8.98 16.24
N TRP A 82 11.20 -9.71 15.16
CA TRP A 82 10.62 -11.02 14.92
C TRP A 82 11.71 -11.97 14.45
N ASN A 83 11.45 -13.25 14.62
CA ASN A 83 12.37 -14.29 14.20
C ASN A 83 11.60 -15.49 13.69
N VAL A 84 12.27 -16.23 12.81
CA VAL A 84 11.82 -17.51 12.30
C VAL A 84 12.50 -18.59 13.12
N ASN A 85 11.76 -19.60 13.58
CA ASN A 85 12.33 -20.73 14.31
C ASN A 85 12.31 -22.01 13.47
N LYS A 86 13.27 -22.88 13.75
CA LYS A 86 13.31 -24.22 13.18
C LYS A 86 12.03 -24.98 13.58
N ASN A 87 11.53 -25.80 12.66
CA ASN A 87 10.31 -26.60 12.75
C ASN A 87 9.00 -25.80 12.69
N GLU A 88 9.02 -24.49 12.44
CA GLU A 88 7.79 -23.75 12.19
C GLU A 88 7.28 -23.97 10.77
N LYS A 89 5.94 -23.99 10.62
CA LYS A 89 5.27 -23.94 9.32
C LYS A 89 4.79 -22.52 9.02
N TRP A 90 5.11 -21.99 7.84
CA TRP A 90 4.79 -20.61 7.44
C TRP A 90 4.05 -20.53 6.12
N LEU A 91 3.23 -19.48 5.97
CA LEU A 91 2.88 -18.87 4.69
C LEU A 91 3.86 -17.73 4.44
N VAL A 92 4.49 -17.70 3.27
CA VAL A 92 5.54 -16.73 2.92
C VAL A 92 5.20 -16.03 1.62
N TYR A 93 5.26 -14.69 1.63
CA TYR A 93 5.23 -13.81 0.46
C TYR A 93 6.65 -13.24 0.28
N ALA A 94 7.48 -13.94 -0.49
CA ALA A 94 8.88 -13.58 -0.69
C ALA A 94 9.05 -12.63 -1.86
N TYR A 95 9.81 -11.55 -1.69
CA TYR A 95 10.08 -10.52 -2.69
C TYR A 95 11.56 -10.14 -2.71
N TYR A 96 11.98 -9.43 -3.76
CA TYR A 96 13.34 -8.89 -3.86
C TYR A 96 13.42 -7.51 -3.19
N TRP A 97 14.41 -7.33 -2.32
CA TRP A 97 14.78 -6.05 -1.74
C TRP A 97 16.29 -5.88 -1.81
N ASN A 98 16.75 -4.80 -2.46
CA ASN A 98 18.16 -4.55 -2.75
C ASN A 98 18.85 -5.82 -3.33
N ASP A 99 18.22 -6.39 -4.38
CA ASP A 99 18.65 -7.61 -5.08
C ASP A 99 18.75 -8.88 -4.23
N LYS A 100 18.20 -8.88 -3.00
CA LYS A 100 18.14 -10.04 -2.11
C LYS A 100 16.72 -10.53 -1.95
N LEU A 101 16.51 -11.83 -2.11
CA LEU A 101 15.23 -12.45 -1.80
C LEU A 101 15.02 -12.46 -0.28
N THR A 102 13.91 -11.90 0.17
CA THR A 102 13.55 -11.77 1.59
C THR A 102 12.03 -11.82 1.76
N PHE A 103 11.55 -11.81 3.00
CA PHE A 103 10.15 -11.60 3.35
C PHE A 103 10.04 -10.85 4.67
N GLY A 104 8.89 -10.22 4.91
CA GLY A 104 8.59 -9.52 6.17
C GLY A 104 7.60 -10.30 7.03
N TYR A 105 7.37 -9.84 8.27
CA TYR A 105 6.33 -10.36 9.15
C TYR A 105 5.31 -9.27 9.50
N TYR A 106 5.72 -8.24 10.27
CA TYR A 106 4.81 -7.20 10.77
C TYR A 106 4.03 -6.43 9.70
N CYS A 107 4.64 -6.20 8.53
CA CYS A 107 4.06 -5.43 7.42
C CYS A 107 3.72 -6.32 6.21
N SER A 108 3.50 -7.60 6.46
CA SER A 108 3.34 -8.63 5.43
C SER A 108 2.19 -9.55 5.80
N ASN A 109 1.62 -10.21 4.80
CA ASN A 109 0.73 -11.35 4.99
C ASN A 109 1.50 -12.64 5.34
N SER A 110 2.84 -12.63 5.28
CA SER A 110 3.66 -13.77 5.70
C SER A 110 3.57 -14.00 7.21
N LYS A 111 3.35 -15.24 7.63
CA LYS A 111 3.09 -15.58 9.03
C LYS A 111 3.29 -17.07 9.30
N PRO A 112 3.58 -17.46 10.56
CA PRO A 112 3.40 -18.84 11.00
C PRO A 112 1.94 -19.26 10.82
N ILE A 113 1.71 -20.48 10.35
CA ILE A 113 0.35 -21.01 10.07
C ILE A 113 0.03 -22.30 10.83
N GLU A 114 0.92 -22.75 11.72
CA GLU A 114 0.73 -23.99 12.48
C GLU A 114 -0.45 -23.92 13.46
N LYS A 115 -0.60 -22.80 14.18
CA LYS A 115 -1.65 -22.64 15.21
C LYS A 115 -2.98 -22.16 14.65
N THR A 116 -2.93 -21.14 13.78
CA THR A 116 -4.13 -20.41 13.32
C THR A 116 -4.55 -20.76 11.91
N GLY A 117 -3.68 -21.40 11.12
CA GLY A 117 -3.91 -21.66 9.71
C GLY A 117 -4.00 -20.38 8.86
N ILE A 118 -4.38 -20.56 7.60
CA ILE A 118 -4.70 -19.48 6.67
C ILE A 118 -6.21 -19.21 6.77
N SER A 119 -6.60 -17.95 6.89
CA SER A 119 -8.02 -17.58 6.97
C SER A 119 -8.77 -18.00 5.69
N LYS A 120 -10.07 -18.30 5.79
CA LYS A 120 -10.87 -18.71 4.62
C LYS A 120 -10.86 -17.66 3.50
N SER A 121 -10.91 -16.37 3.85
CA SER A 121 -10.86 -15.27 2.89
C SER A 121 -9.50 -15.18 2.19
N GLU A 122 -8.40 -15.26 2.94
CA GLU A 122 -7.05 -15.25 2.36
C GLU A 122 -6.79 -16.49 1.52
N GLN A 123 -7.23 -17.67 1.96
CA GLN A 123 -7.13 -18.90 1.18
C GLN A 123 -7.90 -18.77 -0.15
N LYS A 124 -9.07 -18.13 -0.14
CA LYS A 124 -9.85 -17.84 -1.34
C LYS A 124 -9.07 -16.93 -2.30
N VAL A 125 -8.40 -15.90 -1.79
CA VAL A 125 -7.50 -15.05 -2.59
C VAL A 125 -6.36 -15.88 -3.19
N LEU A 126 -5.61 -16.61 -2.36
CA LEU A 126 -4.46 -17.41 -2.80
C LEU A 126 -4.82 -18.44 -3.88
N ASN A 127 -5.99 -19.07 -3.78
CA ASN A 127 -6.46 -20.05 -4.76
C ASN A 127 -6.80 -19.43 -6.13
N ASN A 128 -7.11 -18.13 -6.18
CA ASN A 128 -7.52 -17.42 -7.40
C ASN A 128 -6.49 -16.37 -7.87
N ALA A 129 -5.42 -16.15 -7.10
CA ALA A 129 -4.50 -15.04 -7.33
C ALA A 129 -3.78 -15.11 -8.68
N ASN A 130 -3.50 -16.31 -9.22
CA ASN A 130 -2.87 -16.44 -10.54
C ASN A 130 -3.77 -16.04 -11.73
N SER A 131 -5.07 -15.87 -11.51
CA SER A 131 -6.02 -15.37 -12.51
C SER A 131 -6.42 -13.92 -12.25
N PHE A 132 -5.69 -13.22 -11.38
CA PHE A 132 -6.00 -11.84 -11.05
C PHE A 132 -5.66 -10.90 -12.22
N GLU A 133 -6.63 -10.10 -12.62
CA GLU A 133 -6.48 -9.09 -13.67
C GLU A 133 -6.44 -7.71 -13.04
N ILE A 134 -5.24 -7.24 -12.74
CA ILE A 134 -5.02 -5.99 -12.01
C ILE A 134 -5.69 -4.77 -12.64
N ASP A 135 -5.79 -4.74 -13.96
CA ASP A 135 -6.36 -3.64 -14.75
C ASP A 135 -7.87 -3.44 -14.54
N ARG A 136 -8.56 -4.42 -13.95
CA ARG A 136 -10.01 -4.34 -13.64
C ARG A 136 -10.31 -3.54 -12.39
N TYR A 137 -9.30 -3.18 -11.59
CA TYR A 137 -9.48 -2.59 -10.27
C TYR A 137 -8.89 -1.19 -10.18
N THR A 138 -9.51 -0.36 -9.33
CA THR A 138 -8.96 0.92 -8.87
C THR A 138 -8.51 0.75 -7.43
N PHE A 139 -7.24 1.02 -7.15
CA PHE A 139 -6.65 0.89 -5.82
C PHE A 139 -6.72 2.19 -5.03
N THR A 140 -6.60 2.13 -3.71
CA THR A 140 -6.31 3.28 -2.84
C THR A 140 -5.07 2.98 -1.99
N SER A 141 -4.53 3.98 -1.29
CA SER A 141 -3.46 3.80 -0.31
C SER A 141 -3.80 2.81 0.82
N LEU A 142 -5.09 2.47 1.00
CA LEU A 142 -5.53 1.50 1.99
C LEU A 142 -5.41 0.04 1.49
N ASP A 143 -5.25 -0.17 0.19
CA ASP A 143 -5.18 -1.52 -0.37
C ASP A 143 -3.76 -2.10 -0.31
N GLY A 144 -2.73 -1.27 -0.19
CA GLY A 144 -1.34 -1.70 -0.13
C GLY A 144 -0.36 -0.54 -0.36
N GLN A 145 0.89 -0.90 -0.66
CA GLN A 145 1.97 0.06 -0.85
C GLN A 145 2.12 0.42 -2.33
N PHE A 146 2.04 1.72 -2.64
CA PHE A 146 2.11 2.25 -3.99
C PHE A 146 3.04 3.47 -4.04
N THR A 147 3.64 3.73 -5.20
CA THR A 147 4.41 4.97 -5.40
C THR A 147 3.50 6.19 -5.36
N ASN A 148 3.95 7.28 -4.74
CA ASN A 148 3.15 8.49 -4.66
C ASN A 148 3.23 9.32 -5.95
N ALA A 149 2.29 9.10 -6.88
CA ALA A 149 2.18 9.92 -8.10
C ALA A 149 1.82 11.39 -7.83
N LYS A 150 2.46 12.33 -8.54
CA LYS A 150 2.15 13.76 -8.50
C LYS A 150 1.68 14.23 -9.88
N PRO A 151 1.02 15.40 -9.99
CA PRO A 151 0.75 15.99 -11.30
C PRO A 151 2.08 16.33 -11.97
N LYS A 152 2.15 16.14 -13.30
CA LYS A 152 3.37 16.48 -14.07
C LYS A 152 3.60 17.97 -14.22
N VAL A 153 2.55 18.76 -14.02
CA VAL A 153 2.63 20.22 -14.01
C VAL A 153 2.92 20.73 -12.60
N ASP A 154 3.58 21.87 -12.51
CA ASP A 154 3.86 22.53 -11.24
C ASP A 154 2.56 23.08 -10.62
N LEU A 155 1.96 22.28 -9.73
CA LEU A 155 0.74 22.64 -9.04
C LEU A 155 0.93 23.86 -8.12
N ASP A 156 2.08 24.00 -7.48
CA ASP A 156 2.36 25.12 -6.57
C ASP A 156 2.36 26.45 -7.34
N SER A 157 2.94 26.46 -8.55
CA SER A 157 2.90 27.62 -9.44
C SER A 157 1.48 27.99 -9.88
N ILE A 158 0.63 27.00 -10.17
CA ILE A 158 -0.78 27.23 -10.50
C ILE A 158 -1.51 27.83 -9.30
N LEU A 159 -1.35 27.26 -8.11
CA LEU A 159 -2.04 27.68 -6.89
C LEU A 159 -1.62 29.08 -6.41
N ARG A 160 -0.38 29.51 -6.67
CA ARG A 160 0.08 30.87 -6.36
C ARG A 160 -0.80 31.95 -6.98
N LYS A 161 -1.41 31.70 -8.15
CA LYS A 161 -2.32 32.63 -8.82
C LYS A 161 -3.65 32.82 -8.09
N TYR A 162 -3.95 31.95 -7.13
CA TYR A 162 -5.21 31.92 -6.38
C TYR A 162 -5.02 32.26 -4.90
N ARG A 163 -3.78 32.31 -4.39
CA ARG A 163 -3.47 32.47 -2.96
C ARG A 163 -3.96 33.80 -2.37
N ASP A 164 -3.97 34.86 -3.18
CA ASP A 164 -4.31 36.22 -2.75
C ASP A 164 -5.82 36.52 -2.93
N LYS A 165 -6.59 35.59 -3.51
CA LYS A 165 -8.05 35.73 -3.62
C LYS A 165 -8.70 35.59 -2.24
N ASN A 166 -9.71 36.43 -1.98
CA ASN A 166 -10.55 36.29 -0.79
C ASN A 166 -11.64 35.25 -1.06
N TYR A 167 -11.68 34.19 -0.25
CA TYR A 167 -12.68 33.13 -0.33
C TYR A 167 -13.63 33.12 0.87
N GLY A 168 -13.46 34.05 1.82
CA GLY A 168 -14.12 34.06 3.12
C GLY A 168 -13.15 33.80 4.27
N GLU A 169 -13.64 33.97 5.49
CA GLU A 169 -12.85 33.84 6.72
C GLU A 169 -13.05 32.47 7.38
N GLU A 170 -14.13 31.76 7.06
CA GLU A 170 -14.42 30.49 7.70
C GLU A 170 -13.51 29.36 7.16
N TYR A 171 -13.20 28.42 8.04
CA TYR A 171 -12.39 27.25 7.69
C TYR A 171 -12.99 26.44 6.54
N ASN A 172 -14.30 26.24 6.54
CA ASN A 172 -15.01 25.46 5.52
C ASN A 172 -15.03 26.16 4.14
N GLU A 173 -14.88 27.49 4.10
CA GLU A 173 -14.78 28.25 2.87
C GLU A 173 -13.40 28.12 2.21
N ASN A 174 -12.40 27.78 3.01
CA ASN A 174 -10.98 27.73 2.63
C ASN A 174 -10.41 26.29 2.59
N ARG A 175 -11.28 25.27 2.70
CA ARG A 175 -10.90 23.86 2.64
C ARG A 175 -11.75 23.11 1.62
N VAL A 176 -11.10 22.26 0.84
CA VAL A 176 -11.80 21.34 -0.07
C VAL A 176 -11.05 20.02 -0.18
N ASP A 177 -11.80 18.94 -0.10
CA ASP A 177 -11.31 17.59 -0.38
C ASP A 177 -11.79 17.18 -1.79
N ILE A 178 -10.87 16.70 -2.61
CA ILE A 178 -11.11 16.26 -3.99
C ILE A 178 -10.74 14.78 -4.10
N VAL A 179 -11.60 14.00 -4.73
CA VAL A 179 -11.33 12.60 -5.08
C VAL A 179 -11.03 12.52 -6.56
N ILE A 180 -9.91 11.88 -6.91
CA ILE A 180 -9.48 11.67 -8.29
C ILE A 180 -9.24 10.20 -8.58
N ASP A 181 -9.57 9.77 -9.80
CA ASP A 181 -9.15 8.48 -10.33
C ASP A 181 -8.15 8.73 -11.46
N ILE A 182 -6.99 8.07 -11.40
CA ILE A 182 -5.90 8.15 -12.38
C ILE A 182 -5.71 6.77 -12.98
N ASP A 183 -5.61 6.68 -14.31
CA ASP A 183 -5.38 5.40 -15.00
C ASP A 183 -3.93 4.90 -14.84
N LYS A 184 -3.67 3.67 -15.30
CA LYS A 184 -2.34 3.06 -15.28
C LYS A 184 -1.29 3.78 -16.13
N ASN A 185 -1.69 4.70 -16.99
CA ASN A 185 -0.79 5.49 -17.83
C ASN A 185 -0.47 6.85 -17.20
N GLY A 186 -1.13 7.22 -16.10
CA GLY A 186 -1.01 8.51 -15.46
C GLY A 186 -1.98 9.56 -16.02
N ASN A 187 -3.06 9.18 -16.70
CA ASN A 187 -4.07 10.11 -17.16
C ASN A 187 -5.18 10.25 -16.12
N LEU A 188 -5.61 11.48 -15.87
CA LEU A 188 -6.78 11.77 -15.05
C LEU A 188 -8.05 11.21 -15.72
N ILE A 189 -8.76 10.32 -15.03
CA ILE A 189 -10.04 9.76 -15.48
C ILE A 189 -11.19 10.63 -14.97
N SER A 190 -11.17 10.98 -13.68
CA SER A 190 -12.21 11.78 -13.05
C SER A 190 -11.67 12.56 -11.87
N ALA A 191 -12.32 13.70 -11.59
CA ALA A 191 -12.04 14.55 -10.44
C ALA A 191 -13.36 15.16 -9.95
N ASN A 192 -13.73 14.86 -8.71
CA ASN A 192 -14.96 15.31 -8.08
C ASN A 192 -14.71 15.77 -6.63
N LEU A 193 -15.64 16.53 -6.08
CA LEU A 193 -15.64 16.85 -4.66
C LEU A 193 -15.87 15.57 -3.84
N THR A 194 -15.07 15.36 -2.80
CA THR A 194 -15.25 14.19 -1.93
C THR A 194 -16.61 14.24 -1.23
N SER A 195 -17.22 13.06 -1.08
CA SER A 195 -18.44 12.85 -0.31
C SER A 195 -18.34 11.53 0.47
N LYS A 196 -19.29 11.27 1.37
CA LYS A 196 -19.29 10.03 2.18
C LYS A 196 -19.39 8.78 1.31
N GLU A 197 -20.13 8.85 0.21
CA GLU A 197 -20.33 7.77 -0.75
C GLU A 197 -19.01 7.38 -1.43
N HIS A 198 -18.12 8.34 -1.72
CA HIS A 198 -16.79 8.05 -2.26
C HIS A 198 -15.89 7.28 -1.28
N MET A 199 -16.18 7.39 0.02
CA MET A 199 -15.48 6.72 1.12
C MET A 199 -16.20 5.46 1.60
N SER A 200 -17.40 5.18 1.08
CA SER A 200 -18.21 4.05 1.52
C SER A 200 -17.58 2.71 1.10
N ILE A 201 -17.66 1.74 2.01
CA ILE A 201 -17.29 0.34 1.77
C ILE A 201 -18.46 -0.42 1.12
N GLU A 202 -19.69 0.07 1.33
CA GLU A 202 -20.91 -0.45 0.72
C GLU A 202 -20.95 -0.02 -0.74
N ASN A 203 -20.45 -0.90 -1.61
CA ASN A 203 -20.60 -0.76 -3.04
C ASN A 203 -22.00 -1.19 -3.46
N ASN A 204 -22.67 -0.35 -4.24
CA ASN A 204 -23.88 -0.77 -4.96
C ASN A 204 -23.56 -1.80 -6.07
N GLU A 205 -22.29 -1.91 -6.50
CA GLU A 205 -21.82 -2.89 -7.49
C GLU A 205 -20.64 -3.71 -6.93
N ILE A 206 -20.87 -4.99 -6.64
CA ILE A 206 -19.81 -5.94 -6.27
C ILE A 206 -19.12 -6.40 -7.56
N ILE A 207 -17.95 -5.83 -7.86
CA ILE A 207 -17.12 -6.22 -9.02
C ILE A 207 -16.36 -7.53 -8.72
N ASP A 208 -16.13 -7.83 -7.44
CA ASP A 208 -15.38 -8.98 -6.97
C ASP A 208 -15.78 -9.40 -5.53
N SER A 209 -15.88 -10.71 -5.29
CA SER A 209 -16.15 -11.29 -3.95
C SER A 209 -14.94 -12.03 -3.35
N ILE A 210 -13.78 -11.92 -3.99
CA ILE A 210 -12.58 -12.72 -3.69
C ILE A 210 -11.51 -11.84 -3.04
N TYR A 211 -11.12 -10.76 -3.72
CA TYR A 211 -10.00 -9.89 -3.43
C TYR A 211 -10.37 -8.70 -2.53
N ASN A 212 -11.67 -8.41 -2.39
CA ASN A 212 -12.18 -7.32 -1.57
C ASN A 212 -11.62 -5.95 -2.02
N LEU A 213 -11.59 -5.72 -3.34
CA LEU A 213 -11.05 -4.51 -3.96
C LEU A 213 -12.12 -3.54 -4.51
N ASN A 214 -13.40 -3.88 -4.39
CA ASN A 214 -14.49 -3.05 -4.91
C ASN A 214 -14.43 -1.62 -4.34
N LYS A 215 -14.64 -0.62 -5.20
CA LYS A 215 -14.70 0.80 -4.84
C LYS A 215 -15.90 1.46 -5.53
N PRO A 216 -16.57 2.42 -4.87
CA PRO A 216 -17.67 3.15 -5.49
C PRO A 216 -17.16 3.88 -6.73
N LYS A 217 -18.01 4.09 -7.74
CA LYS A 217 -17.65 4.89 -8.91
C LYS A 217 -17.35 6.33 -8.46
N ASN A 218 -16.30 6.93 -9.01
CA ASN A 218 -15.99 8.35 -8.79
C ASN A 218 -16.81 9.19 -9.76
N ILE A 219 -17.98 9.64 -9.30
CA ILE A 219 -18.95 10.44 -10.05
C ILE A 219 -19.27 11.74 -9.31
N GLU A 220 -19.85 12.71 -9.98
CA GLU A 220 -20.31 13.93 -9.32
C GLU A 220 -21.53 13.63 -8.45
N ILE A 221 -21.36 13.71 -7.12
CA ILE A 221 -22.43 13.47 -6.13
C ILE A 221 -23.00 14.77 -5.57
N ARG A 222 -22.18 15.83 -5.57
CA ARG A 222 -22.58 17.17 -5.15
C ARG A 222 -21.90 18.23 -5.99
N THR A 223 -22.55 19.37 -6.08
CA THR A 223 -22.01 20.58 -6.70
C THR A 223 -21.17 21.39 -5.70
N THR A 224 -20.43 22.36 -6.23
CA THR A 224 -19.62 23.29 -5.44
C THR A 224 -20.49 24.25 -4.65
N LYS A 225 -20.18 24.43 -3.37
CA LYS A 225 -20.85 25.38 -2.46
C LYS A 225 -20.09 26.68 -2.29
N THR A 226 -18.77 26.65 -2.43
CA THR A 226 -17.89 27.82 -2.21
C THR A 226 -17.11 28.16 -3.47
N ASN A 227 -16.68 29.42 -3.57
CA ASN A 227 -15.79 29.86 -4.66
C ASN A 227 -14.45 29.13 -4.64
N PHE A 228 -13.97 28.72 -3.45
CA PHE A 228 -12.74 27.95 -3.32
C PHE A 228 -12.90 26.55 -3.90
N GLU A 229 -14.01 25.85 -3.58
CA GLU A 229 -14.32 24.55 -4.19
C GLU A 229 -14.38 24.65 -5.72
N LYS A 230 -15.00 25.70 -6.25
CA LYS A 230 -15.12 25.94 -7.69
C LYS A 230 -13.76 26.13 -8.35
N ASP A 231 -12.90 26.97 -7.78
CA ASP A 231 -11.57 27.24 -8.33
C ASP A 231 -10.66 26.01 -8.24
N ILE A 232 -10.62 25.32 -7.08
CA ILE A 232 -9.80 24.12 -6.91
C ILE A 232 -10.26 22.97 -7.80
N LEU A 233 -11.58 22.72 -7.90
CA LEU A 233 -12.10 21.67 -8.78
C LEU A 233 -11.73 21.95 -10.24
N LYS A 234 -11.80 23.21 -10.68
CA LYS A 234 -11.36 23.63 -12.02
C LYS A 234 -9.86 23.38 -12.22
N ILE A 235 -9.03 23.72 -11.24
CA ILE A 235 -7.58 23.46 -11.28
C ILE A 235 -7.32 21.97 -11.40
N VAL A 236 -7.90 21.14 -10.51
CA VAL A 236 -7.65 19.68 -10.51
C VAL A 236 -8.13 19.04 -11.81
N LYS A 237 -9.29 19.43 -12.34
CA LYS A 237 -9.78 18.95 -13.65
C LYS A 237 -8.84 19.31 -14.81
N SER A 238 -7.99 20.33 -14.67
CA SER A 238 -6.97 20.69 -15.68
C SER A 238 -5.66 19.90 -15.54
N LEU A 239 -5.45 19.17 -14.45
CA LEU A 239 -4.27 18.32 -14.22
C LEU A 239 -4.42 17.00 -14.97
N ILE A 240 -4.43 17.05 -16.31
CA ILE A 240 -4.72 15.88 -17.16
C ILE A 240 -3.67 14.78 -17.02
N ALA A 241 -2.40 15.15 -16.80
CA ALA A 241 -1.27 14.23 -16.76
C ALA A 241 -0.60 14.17 -15.38
N TRP A 242 -0.43 12.95 -14.89
CA TRP A 242 0.17 12.58 -13.61
C TRP A 242 1.30 11.58 -13.84
N ASP A 243 2.17 11.45 -12.83
CA ASP A 243 3.10 10.33 -12.77
C ASP A 243 2.33 9.00 -12.71
N LYS A 244 2.93 7.96 -13.29
CA LYS A 244 2.37 6.61 -13.17
C LYS A 244 2.50 6.14 -11.72
N THR A 245 1.47 5.46 -11.24
CA THR A 245 1.48 4.82 -9.92
C THR A 245 1.82 3.36 -10.08
N PHE A 246 2.83 2.89 -9.36
CA PHE A 246 3.28 1.50 -9.37
C PHE A 246 3.01 0.84 -8.03
N ILE A 247 2.75 -0.47 -8.02
CA ILE A 247 2.88 -1.27 -6.79
C ILE A 247 4.33 -1.17 -6.34
N GLU A 248 4.57 -0.87 -5.06
CA GLU A 248 5.92 -0.72 -4.52
C GLU A 248 6.79 -1.94 -4.86
N ARG A 249 8.06 -1.69 -5.23
CA ARG A 249 9.05 -2.73 -5.60
C ARG A 249 8.75 -3.49 -6.88
N THR A 250 7.77 -3.05 -7.65
CA THR A 250 7.46 -3.61 -8.97
C THR A 250 7.52 -2.53 -10.05
N LYS A 251 7.44 -2.96 -11.32
CA LYS A 251 7.18 -2.07 -12.46
C LYS A 251 5.71 -2.13 -12.91
N THR A 252 4.85 -2.73 -12.09
CA THR A 252 3.44 -2.92 -12.41
C THR A 252 2.67 -1.64 -12.13
N SER A 253 2.26 -0.95 -13.20
CA SER A 253 1.48 0.28 -13.10
C SER A 253 0.00 -0.03 -12.86
N VAL A 254 -0.67 0.79 -12.05
CA VAL A 254 -2.05 0.55 -11.62
C VAL A 254 -2.93 1.78 -11.78
N ARG A 255 -4.24 1.55 -11.88
CA ARG A 255 -5.23 2.60 -11.69
C ARG A 255 -5.37 2.89 -10.20
N ILE A 256 -5.28 4.17 -9.81
CA ILE A 256 -5.30 4.59 -8.41
C ILE A 256 -6.37 5.66 -8.19
N ARG A 257 -7.06 5.57 -7.07
CA ARG A 257 -7.87 6.64 -6.50
C ARG A 257 -7.08 7.36 -5.41
N LYS A 258 -7.05 8.69 -5.49
CA LYS A 258 -6.44 9.56 -4.51
C LYS A 258 -7.44 10.54 -3.92
N PHE A 259 -7.21 10.89 -2.66
CA PHE A 259 -7.98 11.91 -1.95
C PHE A 259 -7.04 13.07 -1.64
N LEU A 260 -7.20 14.15 -2.40
CA LEU A 260 -6.42 15.36 -2.25
C LEU A 260 -7.13 16.30 -1.30
N GLN A 261 -6.38 16.90 -0.37
CA GLN A 261 -6.90 17.96 0.47
C GLN A 261 -6.21 19.27 0.13
N PHE A 262 -7.01 20.28 -0.19
CA PHE A 262 -6.55 21.65 -0.39
C PHE A 262 -7.00 22.50 0.78
N TYR A 263 -6.07 23.26 1.34
CA TYR A 263 -6.36 24.18 2.43
C TYR A 263 -5.66 25.51 2.21
N LYS A 264 -6.43 26.59 2.14
CA LYS A 264 -5.91 27.94 2.03
C LYS A 264 -5.56 28.49 3.41
N LYS A 265 -4.30 28.92 3.54
CA LYS A 265 -3.78 29.72 4.64
C LYS A 265 -3.51 31.15 4.15
N THR A 266 -3.12 32.04 5.05
CA THR A 266 -2.63 33.37 4.68
C THR A 266 -1.49 33.24 3.68
N ASN A 267 -1.68 33.78 2.47
CA ASN A 267 -0.72 33.82 1.37
C ASN A 267 -0.27 32.46 0.80
N GLU A 268 -0.99 31.36 1.06
CA GLU A 268 -0.62 30.03 0.59
C GLU A 268 -1.85 29.12 0.42
N ILE A 269 -1.83 28.23 -0.56
CA ILE A 269 -2.76 27.09 -0.63
C ILE A 269 -1.92 25.82 -0.51
N LYS A 270 -2.13 25.05 0.55
CA LYS A 270 -1.46 23.77 0.79
C LYS A 270 -2.22 22.65 0.14
N VAL A 271 -1.49 21.67 -0.38
CA VAL A 271 -2.03 20.42 -0.94
C VAL A 271 -1.45 19.24 -0.19
N PHE A 272 -2.33 18.34 0.25
CA PHE A 272 -1.98 17.06 0.83
C PHE A 272 -2.43 15.95 -0.12
N TYR A 273 -1.53 14.99 -0.36
CA TYR A 273 -1.68 13.87 -1.30
C TYR A 273 -1.92 12.55 -0.58
#